data_AF-A0A1U7WET9-F1
#
_entry.id   AF-A0A1U7WET9-F1
#
_cell.length_a   1.000
_cell.length_b   1.000
_cell.length_c   1.000
_cell.angle_alpha   90.00
_cell.angle_beta   90.00
_cell.angle_gamma   90.00
#
_symmetry.space_group_name_H-M   'P 1'
#
loop_
_entity.id
_entity.type
_entity.pdbx_description
1 polymer ?
#
loop_
_entity_poly.entity_id
_entity_poly.type
_entity_poly.pdbx_seq_one_letter_code
_entity_poly.pdbx_strand_id
1 'polypeptide(L)'
;MAASVGGRTPSRRSLSMKSLSSHSKKKTGGVDNVGGLPVSPHRKSLPSSRSMGLAGERTVKRLKLSKALTVPETTSIYEACRRMAARRVDALLLTDSNALLCGILTDKDIATRVIAGEVNIQETPVSKVMTKHPVFVLSDTLAVEALQKMVLGKFRHLPVVENGEVIALLDIAKCLYDAIARLERAAEKGKAIVAAVEGVEKNWGACISGGSDSFIETLRERMFRPSLSTIISENPKTVTVEPSDNVLDAAKKMLETQTSSAVVAVHRKPRGILTSKDILMRVIAQDLSPKSILVERVMTPNPECATTDTPIVDALHTMHDGKFLHLPVVDRDGIVVAVVDVLHITHAAVATVGNTAGVNSEVANTRMQKFWDSAMELSPDEEEETRSIGSLKLASEGAELRRSISYPSSSLPNTFAFKIQDRAGRMHRFNCDIRSMTDLITAIIQRVGDDIDRKNLPQILYEDEDHDKVVLATKSDLTAAVDHARSAGWKGLRLHLDYSGKCGRRKGSSSNNLDYAHTESVWASAYSAVAAGAALVAGLGVIAFLRRSSN
;
A
#
# COMPACT_ATOMS: atom_id res chain seq x y z
N MET A 1 -54.46 -38.07 -51.91
CA MET A 1 -53.95 -38.82 -53.08
C MET A 1 -52.90 -39.82 -52.60
N ALA A 2 -52.55 -40.81 -53.42
CA ALA A 2 -51.50 -41.82 -53.15
C ALA A 2 -50.07 -41.18 -53.22
N ALA A 3 -48.96 -41.86 -52.91
CA ALA A 3 -48.71 -43.31 -52.80
C ALA A 3 -47.61 -43.69 -51.77
N SER A 4 -47.21 -44.97 -51.77
CA SER A 4 -46.35 -45.63 -50.76
C SER A 4 -45.13 -46.33 -51.38
N VAL A 5 -43.97 -46.27 -50.71
CA VAL A 5 -42.86 -47.26 -50.57
C VAL A 5 -42.12 -46.83 -49.27
N GLY A 6 -41.63 -47.61 -48.29
CA GLY A 6 -41.09 -48.98 -48.21
C GLY A 6 -39.55 -48.92 -48.03
N GLY A 7 -38.87 -49.48 -47.02
CA GLY A 7 -39.27 -50.13 -45.76
C GLY A 7 -38.04 -50.70 -44.99
N ARG A 8 -38.28 -51.33 -43.83
CA ARG A 8 -37.36 -52.11 -42.95
C ARG A 8 -36.31 -51.38 -42.06
N THR A 9 -36.30 -51.82 -40.80
CA THR A 9 -35.39 -51.59 -39.65
C THR A 9 -34.24 -52.64 -39.67
N PRO A 10 -33.10 -52.55 -38.89
CA PRO A 10 -33.09 -52.39 -37.41
C PRO A 10 -31.87 -51.75 -36.69
N SER A 11 -32.14 -51.37 -35.43
CA SER A 11 -31.30 -51.47 -34.20
C SER A 11 -29.79 -51.21 -34.24
N ARG A 12 -29.34 -50.25 -33.41
CA ARG A 12 -28.06 -50.37 -32.66
C ARG A 12 -28.15 -49.78 -31.25
N ARG A 13 -27.31 -50.30 -30.34
CA ARG A 13 -27.34 -50.05 -28.89
C ARG A 13 -26.36 -48.97 -28.44
N SER A 14 -26.59 -48.46 -27.23
CA SER A 14 -25.60 -47.78 -26.39
C SER A 14 -24.44 -48.69 -25.97
N LEU A 15 -23.30 -48.10 -25.54
CA LEU A 15 -22.74 -48.30 -24.19
C LEU A 15 -21.40 -47.57 -23.95
N SER A 16 -21.24 -47.15 -22.68
CA SER A 16 -20.00 -46.91 -21.91
C SER A 16 -18.67 -47.42 -22.50
N MET A 17 -17.63 -46.58 -22.45
CA MET A 17 -16.23 -47.03 -22.45
C MET A 17 -15.62 -46.95 -21.04
N LYS A 18 -14.88 -47.99 -20.65
CA LYS A 18 -13.98 -48.03 -19.49
C LYS A 18 -12.52 -48.18 -19.96
N SER A 19 -11.59 -47.84 -19.09
CA SER A 19 -10.14 -48.04 -19.22
C SER A 19 -9.73 -49.49 -19.58
N LEU A 20 -8.60 -49.65 -20.28
CA LEU A 20 -7.53 -50.57 -19.89
C LEU A 20 -6.22 -50.29 -20.67
N SER A 21 -5.12 -50.89 -20.21
CA SER A 21 -3.73 -50.57 -20.58
C SER A 21 -2.98 -51.72 -21.27
N SER A 22 -2.09 -51.41 -22.22
CA SER A 22 -1.09 -52.33 -22.80
C SER A 22 0.20 -51.55 -23.12
N HIS A 23 1.37 -51.90 -22.57
CA HIS A 23 2.27 -53.03 -22.85
C HIS A 23 3.24 -52.83 -24.05
N SER A 24 4.54 -52.86 -23.76
CA SER A 24 5.55 -53.56 -24.57
C SER A 24 6.76 -53.97 -23.70
N LYS A 25 7.50 -55.01 -24.13
CA LYS A 25 8.67 -55.60 -23.44
C LYS A 25 9.79 -55.87 -24.45
N LYS A 26 11.04 -55.93 -23.99
CA LYS A 26 12.14 -56.67 -24.66
C LYS A 26 13.04 -57.34 -23.61
N LYS A 27 13.80 -58.38 -23.99
CA LYS A 27 14.28 -59.42 -23.06
C LYS A 27 15.60 -60.11 -23.50
N THR A 28 16.57 -60.18 -22.57
CA THR A 28 17.77 -61.06 -22.43
C THR A 28 18.34 -60.82 -20.99
N GLY A 29 19.17 -61.64 -20.34
CA GLY A 29 19.71 -62.99 -20.64
C GLY A 29 21.25 -63.00 -20.83
N GLY A 30 22.08 -63.65 -19.98
CA GLY A 30 21.83 -64.40 -18.73
C GLY A 30 23.12 -65.11 -18.21
N VAL A 31 22.96 -66.12 -17.34
CA VAL A 31 23.98 -67.05 -16.77
C VAL A 31 24.78 -66.57 -15.53
N ASP A 32 25.07 -67.53 -14.63
CA ASP A 32 25.62 -67.40 -13.27
C ASP A 32 27.14 -67.66 -13.17
N ASN A 33 27.79 -67.23 -12.06
CA ASN A 33 28.85 -68.01 -11.41
C ASN A 33 29.10 -67.60 -9.93
N VAL A 34 29.95 -68.36 -9.20
CA VAL A 34 29.96 -68.48 -7.73
C VAL A 34 31.25 -67.96 -7.06
N GLY A 35 31.11 -67.34 -5.87
CA GLY A 35 32.08 -67.46 -4.76
C GLY A 35 32.74 -66.18 -4.21
N GLY A 36 33.02 -66.17 -2.90
CA GLY A 36 34.01 -65.26 -2.27
C GLY A 36 33.49 -64.23 -1.25
N LEU A 37 33.79 -64.46 0.03
CA LEU A 37 33.76 -63.50 1.16
C LEU A 37 35.21 -63.35 1.70
N PRO A 38 35.53 -62.40 2.62
CA PRO A 38 34.92 -61.10 2.95
C PRO A 38 35.96 -59.94 3.08
N VAL A 39 35.54 -58.66 2.95
CA VAL A 39 36.31 -57.50 3.50
C VAL A 39 35.34 -56.44 4.06
N SER A 40 35.74 -55.79 5.16
CA SER A 40 35.00 -54.77 5.92
C SER A 40 35.14 -53.34 5.32
N PRO A 41 34.32 -52.34 5.76
CA PRO A 41 33.97 -51.22 4.89
C PRO A 41 34.83 -49.96 5.05
N HIS A 42 35.37 -49.47 3.93
CA HIS A 42 35.80 -48.07 3.76
C HIS A 42 35.28 -47.48 2.44
N ARG A 43 34.07 -46.93 2.48
CA ARG A 43 33.61 -45.95 1.48
C ARG A 43 32.96 -44.78 2.21
N LYS A 44 33.56 -43.60 2.10
CA LYS A 44 33.06 -42.37 2.72
C LYS A 44 31.63 -42.11 2.20
N SER A 45 30.67 -42.02 3.11
CA SER A 45 29.34 -41.53 2.77
C SER A 45 29.45 -40.06 2.39
N LEU A 46 29.34 -39.79 1.09
CA LEU A 46 28.95 -38.46 0.62
C LEU A 46 27.61 -38.13 1.29
N PRO A 47 27.50 -37.08 2.12
CA PRO A 47 26.21 -36.71 2.67
C PRO A 47 25.29 -36.37 1.49
N SER A 48 24.05 -36.86 1.52
CA SER A 48 23.08 -36.49 0.50
C SER A 48 22.96 -34.97 0.49
N SER A 49 23.13 -34.39 -0.70
CA SER A 49 23.12 -32.94 -0.87
C SER A 49 21.75 -32.40 -0.48
N ARG A 50 21.64 -31.90 0.76
CA ARG A 50 20.64 -30.89 1.09
C ARG A 50 20.84 -29.78 0.05
N SER A 51 19.83 -29.54 -0.77
CA SER A 51 19.77 -28.33 -1.57
C SER A 51 19.79 -27.15 -0.60
N MET A 52 20.94 -26.50 -0.47
CA MET A 52 20.94 -25.14 0.07
C MET A 52 20.08 -24.32 -0.86
N GLY A 53 18.99 -23.75 -0.34
CA GLY A 53 18.05 -22.98 -1.15
C GLY A 53 18.78 -21.83 -1.84
N LEU A 54 18.37 -21.51 -3.06
CA LEU A 54 18.81 -20.31 -3.77
C LEU A 54 18.41 -19.09 -2.94
N ALA A 55 19.37 -18.47 -2.27
CA ALA A 55 19.15 -17.49 -1.21
C ALA A 55 18.54 -16.14 -1.67
N GLY A 56 18.20 -16.01 -2.96
CA GLY A 56 17.51 -14.84 -3.53
C GLY A 56 16.01 -15.05 -3.79
N GLU A 57 15.51 -16.28 -3.89
CA GLU A 57 14.14 -16.51 -4.40
C GLU A 57 13.05 -16.05 -3.42
N ARG A 58 12.37 -14.95 -3.77
CA ARG A 58 11.27 -14.40 -2.96
C ARG A 58 9.94 -15.00 -3.40
N THR A 59 9.36 -15.82 -2.52
CA THR A 59 8.04 -16.43 -2.70
C THR A 59 6.90 -15.51 -2.26
N VAL A 60 5.67 -15.77 -2.72
CA VAL A 60 4.48 -14.94 -2.47
C VAL A 60 4.23 -14.71 -0.97
N LYS A 61 4.48 -15.71 -0.11
CA LYS A 61 4.41 -15.57 1.36
C LYS A 61 5.42 -14.59 1.98
N ARG A 62 6.46 -14.16 1.26
CA ARG A 62 7.41 -13.10 1.66
C ARG A 62 6.98 -11.69 1.18
N LEU A 63 5.77 -11.54 0.64
CA LEU A 63 5.17 -10.26 0.24
C LEU A 63 4.19 -9.74 1.31
N LYS A 64 3.84 -8.45 1.25
CA LYS A 64 2.80 -7.85 2.11
C LYS A 64 1.40 -8.26 1.65
N LEU A 65 1.01 -9.49 1.98
CA LEU A 65 -0.28 -10.08 1.64
C LEU A 65 -1.44 -9.36 2.35
N SER A 66 -2.57 -9.19 1.67
CA SER A 66 -3.80 -8.67 2.26
C SER A 66 -4.63 -9.83 2.81
N LYS A 67 -5.21 -9.69 4.01
CA LYS A 67 -6.14 -10.69 4.53
C LYS A 67 -7.34 -10.82 3.58
N ALA A 68 -7.61 -12.03 3.10
CA ALA A 68 -8.76 -12.30 2.25
C ALA A 68 -10.07 -12.02 3.00
N LEU A 69 -11.04 -11.45 2.30
CA LEU A 69 -12.45 -11.51 2.69
C LEU A 69 -13.09 -12.64 1.89
N THR A 70 -13.64 -13.62 2.60
CA THR A 70 -14.31 -14.79 2.01
C THR A 70 -15.80 -14.81 2.36
N VAL A 71 -16.64 -15.30 1.43
CA VAL A 71 -18.05 -15.64 1.68
C VAL A 71 -18.48 -16.88 0.89
N PRO A 72 -19.51 -17.62 1.33
CA PRO A 72 -20.16 -18.64 0.52
C PRO A 72 -20.76 -18.04 -0.77
N GLU A 73 -20.71 -18.78 -1.87
CA GLU A 73 -21.22 -18.34 -3.18
C GLU A 73 -22.75 -18.11 -3.24
N THR A 74 -23.47 -18.55 -2.21
CA THR A 74 -24.91 -18.36 -1.99
C THR A 74 -25.28 -17.02 -1.34
N THR A 75 -24.31 -16.23 -0.87
CA THR A 75 -24.53 -14.92 -0.23
C THR A 75 -25.23 -13.94 -1.19
N SER A 76 -26.16 -13.12 -0.72
CA SER A 76 -26.76 -12.07 -1.57
C SER A 76 -25.74 -11.00 -1.95
N ILE A 77 -25.91 -10.38 -3.12
CA ILE A 77 -25.03 -9.29 -3.58
C ILE A 77 -25.04 -8.12 -2.59
N TYR A 78 -26.18 -7.81 -1.98
CA TYR A 78 -26.31 -6.78 -0.97
C TYR A 78 -25.44 -7.03 0.28
N GLU A 79 -25.52 -8.21 0.89
CA GLU A 79 -24.72 -8.55 2.08
C GLU A 79 -23.23 -8.65 1.74
N ALA A 80 -22.89 -9.12 0.53
CA ALA A 80 -21.51 -9.09 0.01
C ALA A 80 -20.96 -7.66 -0.07
N CYS A 81 -21.70 -6.71 -0.66
CA CYS A 81 -21.33 -5.30 -0.72
C CYS A 81 -21.17 -4.69 0.68
N ARG A 82 -22.06 -5.00 1.63
CA ARG A 82 -21.94 -4.52 3.02
C ARG A 82 -20.69 -5.07 3.72
N ARG A 83 -20.33 -6.34 3.51
CA ARG A 83 -19.10 -6.93 4.06
C ARG A 83 -17.84 -6.31 3.45
N MET A 84 -17.83 -6.11 2.13
CA MET A 84 -16.75 -5.40 1.44
C MET A 84 -16.56 -3.99 2.00
N ALA A 85 -17.65 -3.23 2.16
CA ALA A 85 -17.60 -1.88 2.71
C ALA A 85 -17.16 -1.83 4.18
N ALA A 86 -17.68 -2.73 5.03
CA ALA A 86 -17.31 -2.83 6.44
C ALA A 86 -15.82 -3.18 6.65
N ARG A 87 -15.21 -3.93 5.72
CA ARG A 87 -13.76 -4.23 5.71
C ARG A 87 -12.93 -3.26 4.86
N ARG A 88 -13.57 -2.32 4.15
CA ARG A 88 -12.96 -1.39 3.19
C ARG A 88 -12.12 -2.09 2.11
N VAL A 89 -12.56 -3.27 1.67
CA VAL A 89 -11.94 -4.04 0.59
C VAL A 89 -12.74 -3.90 -0.71
N ASP A 90 -12.03 -4.00 -1.83
CA ASP A 90 -12.50 -3.82 -3.20
C ASP A 90 -12.59 -5.14 -3.99
N ALA A 91 -12.16 -6.25 -3.39
CA ALA A 91 -12.35 -7.61 -3.87
C ALA A 91 -12.84 -8.55 -2.76
N LEU A 92 -13.57 -9.57 -3.18
CA LEU A 92 -14.23 -10.58 -2.36
C LEU A 92 -14.00 -11.95 -2.98
N LEU A 93 -13.56 -12.92 -2.18
CA LEU A 93 -13.32 -14.29 -2.61
C LEU A 93 -14.49 -15.18 -2.22
N LEU A 94 -14.83 -16.12 -3.09
CA LEU A 94 -16.04 -16.92 -2.97
C LEU A 94 -15.72 -18.39 -2.84
N THR A 95 -16.32 -19.02 -1.84
CA THR A 95 -16.15 -20.44 -1.54
C THR A 95 -17.39 -21.25 -1.86
N ASP A 96 -17.18 -22.48 -2.36
CA ASP A 96 -18.25 -23.47 -2.55
C ASP A 96 -18.68 -24.13 -1.22
N SER A 97 -19.49 -25.18 -1.30
CA SER A 97 -19.92 -25.98 -0.14
C SER A 97 -18.77 -26.76 0.54
N ASN A 98 -17.61 -26.89 -0.10
CA ASN A 98 -16.43 -27.59 0.39
C ASN A 98 -15.36 -26.61 0.95
N ALA A 99 -15.72 -25.33 1.09
CA ALA A 99 -14.83 -24.21 1.43
C ALA A 99 -13.72 -23.90 0.39
N LEU A 100 -13.79 -24.47 -0.81
CA LEU A 100 -12.81 -24.28 -1.88
C LEU A 100 -13.12 -23.03 -2.72
N LEU A 101 -12.08 -22.38 -3.23
CA LEU A 101 -12.18 -21.17 -4.05
C LEU A 101 -12.91 -21.43 -5.38
N CYS A 102 -14.14 -20.96 -5.51
CA CYS A 102 -14.95 -21.07 -6.73
C CYS A 102 -15.01 -19.77 -7.56
N GLY A 103 -14.76 -18.61 -6.95
CA GLY A 103 -14.94 -17.32 -7.61
C GLY A 103 -14.24 -16.13 -6.97
N ILE A 104 -14.19 -15.02 -7.72
CA ILE A 104 -13.84 -13.67 -7.25
C ILE A 104 -14.93 -12.67 -7.70
N LEU A 105 -15.23 -11.69 -6.85
CA LEU A 105 -16.12 -10.57 -7.15
C LEU A 105 -15.43 -9.26 -6.76
N THR A 106 -15.44 -8.27 -7.63
CA THR A 106 -14.78 -6.97 -7.42
C THR A 106 -15.75 -5.80 -7.45
N ASP A 107 -15.32 -4.64 -6.96
CA ASP A 107 -16.03 -3.37 -7.12
C ASP A 107 -16.42 -3.07 -8.58
N LYS A 108 -15.53 -3.35 -9.54
CA LYS A 108 -15.80 -3.26 -10.97
C LYS A 108 -16.95 -4.19 -11.41
N ASP A 109 -17.00 -5.42 -10.88
CA ASP A 109 -18.06 -6.37 -11.21
C ASP A 109 -19.42 -5.93 -10.65
N ILE A 110 -19.43 -5.31 -9.46
CA ILE A 110 -20.64 -4.66 -8.92
C ILE A 110 -21.12 -3.57 -9.87
N ALA A 111 -20.27 -2.60 -10.21
CA ALA A 111 -20.66 -1.50 -11.10
C ALA A 111 -21.15 -1.99 -12.49
N THR A 112 -20.41 -2.92 -13.11
CA THR A 112 -20.62 -3.30 -14.52
C THR A 112 -21.60 -4.45 -14.73
N ARG A 113 -21.69 -5.42 -13.81
CA ARG A 113 -22.59 -6.60 -13.96
C ARG A 113 -23.87 -6.48 -13.13
N VAL A 114 -23.81 -5.78 -12.00
CA VAL A 114 -24.95 -5.63 -11.09
C VAL A 114 -25.70 -4.34 -11.35
N ILE A 115 -25.01 -3.19 -11.30
CA ILE A 115 -25.67 -1.88 -11.38
C ILE A 115 -26.08 -1.57 -12.81
N ALA A 116 -25.14 -1.57 -13.77
CA ALA A 116 -25.46 -1.35 -15.18
C ALA A 116 -26.43 -2.40 -15.77
N GLY A 117 -26.43 -3.62 -15.22
CA GLY A 117 -27.36 -4.71 -15.54
C GLY A 117 -28.67 -4.71 -14.76
N GLU A 118 -28.90 -3.71 -13.88
CA GLU A 118 -30.12 -3.52 -13.09
C GLU A 118 -30.59 -4.73 -12.26
N VAL A 119 -29.63 -5.54 -11.78
CA VAL A 119 -29.85 -6.80 -11.06
C VAL A 119 -30.42 -6.55 -9.66
N ASN A 120 -31.42 -7.35 -9.24
CA ASN A 120 -31.95 -7.29 -7.86
C ASN A 120 -30.89 -7.78 -6.85
N ILE A 121 -30.29 -6.83 -6.12
CA ILE A 121 -29.19 -7.08 -5.18
C ILE A 121 -29.59 -7.86 -3.93
N GLN A 122 -30.88 -7.88 -3.56
CA GLN A 122 -31.36 -8.55 -2.35
C GLN A 122 -31.57 -10.04 -2.58
N GLU A 123 -32.19 -10.41 -3.70
CA GLU A 123 -32.54 -11.80 -4.06
C GLU A 123 -31.41 -12.53 -4.80
N THR A 124 -30.59 -11.81 -5.59
CA THR A 124 -29.60 -12.47 -6.44
C THR A 124 -28.36 -12.86 -5.64
N PRO A 125 -27.93 -14.14 -5.66
CA PRO A 125 -26.70 -14.57 -5.02
C PRO A 125 -25.47 -14.23 -5.87
N VAL A 126 -24.36 -13.94 -5.21
CA VAL A 126 -23.09 -13.54 -5.84
C VAL A 126 -22.54 -14.53 -6.87
N SER A 127 -22.85 -15.83 -6.74
CA SER A 127 -22.54 -16.89 -7.73
C SER A 127 -23.07 -16.64 -9.15
N LYS A 128 -24.04 -15.73 -9.32
CA LYS A 128 -24.58 -15.32 -10.63
C LYS A 128 -23.74 -14.24 -11.33
N VAL A 129 -22.98 -13.45 -10.57
CA VAL A 129 -22.25 -12.27 -11.09
C VAL A 129 -20.73 -12.36 -10.89
N MET A 130 -20.25 -13.26 -10.03
CA MET A 130 -18.82 -13.50 -9.82
C MET A 130 -18.08 -13.93 -11.08
N THR A 131 -16.78 -13.64 -11.14
CA THR A 131 -15.85 -14.27 -12.07
C THR A 131 -15.51 -15.66 -11.54
N LYS A 132 -15.97 -16.71 -12.23
CA LYS A 132 -15.77 -18.11 -11.83
C LYS A 132 -14.35 -18.60 -12.15
N HIS A 133 -13.85 -19.53 -11.34
CA HIS A 133 -12.52 -20.15 -11.51
C HIS A 133 -11.38 -19.12 -11.67
N PRO A 134 -11.20 -18.19 -10.70
CA PRO A 134 -10.14 -17.19 -10.78
C PRO A 134 -8.76 -17.85 -10.85
N VAL A 135 -7.86 -17.25 -11.63
CA VAL A 135 -6.43 -17.57 -11.56
C VAL A 135 -5.95 -17.31 -10.13
N PHE A 136 -5.24 -18.26 -9.53
CA PHE A 136 -4.67 -18.16 -8.19
C PHE A 136 -3.19 -18.61 -8.22
N VAL A 137 -2.49 -18.39 -7.10
CA VAL A 137 -1.13 -18.90 -6.87
C VAL A 137 -1.03 -19.57 -5.51
N LEU A 138 0.02 -20.38 -5.32
CA LEU A 138 0.34 -20.98 -4.04
C LEU A 138 1.22 -20.03 -3.20
N SER A 139 1.25 -20.24 -1.88
CA SER A 139 2.05 -19.42 -0.95
C SER A 139 3.56 -19.45 -1.24
N ASP A 140 4.03 -20.56 -1.83
CA ASP A 140 5.41 -20.86 -2.22
C ASP A 140 5.73 -20.54 -3.69
N THR A 141 4.74 -20.10 -4.48
CA THR A 141 4.97 -19.60 -5.86
C THR A 141 5.91 -18.39 -5.82
N LEU A 142 6.72 -18.19 -6.86
CA LEU A 142 7.62 -17.04 -6.95
C LEU A 142 6.83 -15.71 -7.07
N ALA A 143 7.29 -14.67 -6.36
CA ALA A 143 6.66 -13.35 -6.38
C ALA A 143 6.59 -12.77 -7.81
N VAL A 144 7.64 -12.93 -8.60
CA VAL A 144 7.70 -12.50 -10.00
C VAL A 144 6.66 -13.20 -10.86
N GLU A 145 6.50 -14.52 -10.72
CA GLU A 145 5.51 -15.30 -11.48
C GLU A 145 4.07 -14.88 -11.13
N ALA A 146 3.79 -14.62 -9.85
CA ALA A 146 2.50 -14.11 -9.39
C ALA A 146 2.20 -12.73 -9.99
N LEU A 147 3.17 -11.80 -9.98
CA LEU A 147 3.03 -10.46 -10.57
C LEU A 147 2.90 -10.52 -12.09
N GLN A 148 3.63 -11.40 -12.76
CA GLN A 148 3.52 -11.63 -14.20
C GLN A 148 2.12 -12.12 -14.59
N LYS A 149 1.53 -13.06 -13.82
CA LYS A 149 0.14 -13.51 -13.99
C LYS A 149 -0.86 -12.34 -13.88
N MET A 150 -0.65 -11.43 -12.94
CA MET A 150 -1.50 -10.24 -12.75
C MET A 150 -1.41 -9.25 -13.92
N VAL A 151 -0.19 -8.97 -14.42
CA VAL A 151 0.03 -8.08 -15.57
C VAL A 151 -0.54 -8.69 -16.86
N LEU A 152 -0.24 -9.97 -17.15
CA LEU A 152 -0.72 -10.65 -18.36
C LEU A 152 -2.24 -10.84 -18.35
N GLY A 153 -2.82 -11.22 -17.20
CA GLY A 153 -4.26 -11.36 -17.01
C GLY A 153 -5.01 -10.03 -16.82
N LYS A 154 -4.31 -8.91 -16.71
CA LYS A 154 -4.85 -7.55 -16.53
C LYS A 154 -5.80 -7.41 -15.34
N PHE A 155 -5.48 -8.07 -14.22
CA PHE A 155 -6.27 -8.03 -12.99
C PHE A 155 -5.47 -7.52 -11.79
N ARG A 156 -6.14 -6.75 -10.91
CA ARG A 156 -5.50 -6.16 -9.71
C ARG A 156 -5.30 -7.16 -8.57
N HIS A 157 -6.10 -8.22 -8.56
CA HIS A 157 -6.36 -9.05 -7.39
C HIS A 157 -6.09 -10.52 -7.70
N LEU A 158 -5.16 -11.14 -6.98
CA LEU A 158 -4.75 -12.54 -7.16
C LEU A 158 -4.94 -13.30 -5.83
N PRO A 159 -5.85 -14.29 -5.77
CA PRO A 159 -5.99 -15.18 -4.63
C PRO A 159 -4.69 -15.97 -4.36
N VAL A 160 -4.34 -16.08 -3.08
CA VAL A 160 -3.23 -16.92 -2.62
C VAL A 160 -3.82 -18.09 -1.82
N VAL A 161 -3.48 -19.31 -2.23
CA VAL A 161 -4.01 -20.56 -1.72
C VAL A 161 -2.89 -21.37 -1.05
N GLU A 162 -3.19 -22.07 0.03
CA GLU A 162 -2.25 -22.98 0.70
C GLU A 162 -3.03 -24.21 1.20
N ASN A 163 -2.53 -25.41 0.91
CA ASN A 163 -3.20 -26.70 1.23
C ASN A 163 -4.64 -26.85 0.71
N GLY A 164 -5.07 -26.01 -0.25
CA GLY A 164 -6.43 -25.94 -0.78
C GLY A 164 -7.30 -24.82 -0.19
N GLU A 165 -6.88 -24.20 0.91
CA GLU A 165 -7.59 -23.11 1.57
C GLU A 165 -7.12 -21.73 1.09
N VAL A 166 -8.02 -20.74 1.13
CA VAL A 166 -7.74 -19.35 0.75
C VAL A 166 -7.12 -18.59 1.92
N ILE A 167 -5.80 -18.44 1.92
CA ILE A 167 -5.09 -17.74 3.01
C ILE A 167 -5.12 -16.21 2.85
N ALA A 168 -5.03 -15.70 1.62
CA ALA A 168 -4.82 -14.27 1.39
C ALA A 168 -5.19 -13.79 -0.02
N LEU A 169 -5.10 -12.47 -0.21
CA LEU A 169 -5.19 -11.80 -1.50
C LEU A 169 -3.94 -10.95 -1.74
N LEU A 170 -3.33 -11.11 -2.92
CA LEU A 170 -2.26 -10.26 -3.42
C LEU A 170 -2.85 -9.14 -4.29
N ASP A 171 -2.35 -7.91 -4.12
CA ASP A 171 -2.80 -6.71 -4.83
C ASP A 171 -1.60 -6.06 -5.54
N ILE A 172 -1.67 -5.97 -6.87
CA ILE A 172 -0.55 -5.48 -7.69
C ILE A 172 -0.18 -4.03 -7.36
N ALA A 173 -1.15 -3.19 -6.98
CA ALA A 173 -0.88 -1.80 -6.60
C ALA A 173 -0.02 -1.76 -5.33
N LYS A 174 -0.34 -2.58 -4.33
CA LYS A 174 0.45 -2.68 -3.09
C LYS A 174 1.87 -3.19 -3.35
N CYS A 175 2.02 -4.17 -4.25
CA CYS A 175 3.34 -4.65 -4.65
C CYS A 175 4.17 -3.58 -5.35
N LEU A 176 3.57 -2.82 -6.28
CA LEU A 176 4.22 -1.70 -6.98
C LEU A 176 4.66 -0.62 -6.00
N TYR A 177 3.79 -0.22 -5.06
CA TYR A 177 4.12 0.78 -4.06
C TYR A 177 5.19 0.30 -3.06
N ASP A 178 5.18 -0.97 -2.65
CA ASP A 178 6.22 -1.55 -1.79
C ASP A 178 7.58 -1.68 -2.50
N ALA A 179 7.59 -1.83 -3.83
CA ALA A 179 8.78 -1.78 -4.66
C ALA A 179 9.32 -0.35 -4.85
N ILE A 180 8.47 0.63 -5.22
CA ILE A 180 8.85 2.04 -5.32
C ILE A 180 9.46 2.52 -4.00
N ALA A 181 8.74 2.33 -2.89
CA ALA A 181 9.19 2.73 -1.55
C ALA A 181 10.38 1.90 -1.01
N ARG A 182 10.88 0.88 -1.74
CA ARG A 182 12.18 0.24 -1.47
C ARG A 182 13.29 0.86 -2.31
N LEU A 183 13.06 1.05 -3.60
CA LEU A 183 14.03 1.66 -4.52
C LEU A 183 14.39 3.08 -4.08
N GLU A 184 13.41 3.86 -3.60
CA GLU A 184 13.66 5.18 -2.99
C GLU A 184 14.55 5.10 -1.75
N ARG A 185 14.25 4.19 -0.80
CA ARG A 185 15.07 4.01 0.42
C ARG A 185 16.46 3.50 0.11
N ALA A 186 16.62 2.65 -0.91
CA ALA A 186 17.93 2.19 -1.38
C ALA A 186 18.72 3.33 -2.01
N ALA A 187 18.09 4.15 -2.86
CA ALA A 187 18.72 5.33 -3.46
C ALA A 187 19.11 6.37 -2.40
N GLU A 188 18.27 6.59 -1.38
CA GLU A 188 18.58 7.55 -0.30
C GLU A 188 19.68 7.03 0.64
N LYS A 189 19.70 5.72 0.96
CA LYS A 189 20.86 5.08 1.63
C LYS A 189 22.13 5.23 0.78
N GLY A 190 22.04 5.03 -0.54
CA GLY A 190 23.16 5.23 -1.47
C GLY A 190 23.71 6.66 -1.44
N LYS A 191 22.85 7.67 -1.57
CA LYS A 191 23.25 9.09 -1.42
C LYS A 191 23.89 9.39 -0.06
N ALA A 192 23.34 8.84 1.02
CA ALA A 192 23.88 9.05 2.37
C ALA A 192 25.27 8.42 2.53
N ILE A 193 25.52 7.26 1.90
CA ILE A 193 26.84 6.63 1.82
C ILE A 193 27.79 7.49 0.99
N VAL A 194 27.38 7.97 -0.19
CA VAL A 194 28.19 8.87 -1.03
C VAL A 194 28.57 10.15 -0.28
N ALA A 195 27.60 10.84 0.33
CA ALA A 195 27.84 12.06 1.11
C ALA A 195 28.73 11.84 2.35
N ALA A 196 28.70 10.62 2.94
CA ALA A 196 29.62 10.24 4.01
C ALA A 196 31.04 9.94 3.48
N VAL A 197 31.16 9.41 2.26
CA VAL A 197 32.43 9.09 1.58
C VAL A 197 33.10 10.34 0.99
N GLU A 198 32.36 11.31 0.48
CA GLU A 198 32.88 12.62 0.03
C GLU A 198 33.66 13.36 1.14
N GLY A 199 33.32 13.11 2.42
CA GLY A 199 34.08 13.59 3.58
C GLY A 199 35.45 12.92 3.79
N VAL A 200 35.69 11.76 3.17
CA VAL A 200 36.87 10.88 3.34
C VAL A 200 37.76 10.87 2.08
N GLU A 201 37.21 11.13 0.89
CA GLU A 201 37.92 11.02 -0.40
C GLU A 201 39.18 11.90 -0.54
N LYS A 202 39.37 12.91 0.31
CA LYS A 202 40.60 13.73 0.32
C LYS A 202 41.90 12.97 0.63
N ASN A 203 41.83 11.72 1.11
CA ASN A 203 43.05 10.97 1.45
C ASN A 203 43.05 9.47 1.03
N TRP A 204 42.10 9.01 0.20
CA TRP A 204 42.12 7.61 -0.29
C TRP A 204 41.66 7.47 -1.74
N GLY A 205 42.49 7.92 -2.67
CA GLY A 205 42.24 7.75 -4.10
C GLY A 205 42.31 6.28 -4.54
N ALA A 206 41.29 5.85 -5.30
CA ALA A 206 41.17 4.57 -6.01
C ALA A 206 41.22 3.29 -5.17
N CYS A 207 40.05 2.65 -4.97
CA CYS A 207 39.79 1.22 -5.29
C CYS A 207 38.44 0.68 -4.73
N ILE A 208 37.30 1.28 -5.10
CA ILE A 208 36.00 0.59 -5.14
C ILE A 208 35.33 0.95 -6.47
N SER A 209 34.84 -0.05 -7.22
CA SER A 209 34.15 0.18 -8.49
C SER A 209 33.22 -0.99 -8.86
N GLY A 210 32.04 -0.66 -9.38
CA GLY A 210 31.13 -1.58 -10.07
C GLY A 210 29.97 -2.12 -9.23
N GLY A 211 28.75 -2.02 -9.75
CA GLY A 211 27.57 -2.65 -9.15
C GLY A 211 26.25 -1.93 -9.41
N SER A 212 25.69 -1.35 -8.35
CA SER A 212 24.28 -0.93 -8.24
C SER A 212 23.95 0.39 -8.92
N ASP A 213 24.75 1.43 -8.70
CA ASP A 213 24.19 2.80 -8.74
C ASP A 213 23.95 3.28 -10.17
N SER A 214 24.90 3.03 -11.09
CA SER A 214 24.69 3.28 -12.51
C SER A 214 23.59 2.41 -13.13
N PHE A 215 23.30 1.23 -12.56
CA PHE A 215 22.19 0.39 -12.99
C PHE A 215 20.84 0.91 -12.47
N ILE A 216 20.75 1.33 -11.22
CA ILE A 216 19.54 1.97 -10.66
C ILE A 216 19.28 3.31 -11.37
N GLU A 217 20.30 4.11 -11.65
CA GLU A 217 20.15 5.37 -12.39
C GLU A 217 19.81 5.15 -13.87
N THR A 218 20.36 4.12 -14.52
CA THR A 218 19.94 3.72 -15.88
C THR A 218 18.52 3.15 -15.90
N LEU A 219 18.09 2.40 -14.87
CA LEU A 219 16.70 1.98 -14.71
C LEU A 219 15.77 3.17 -14.46
N ARG A 220 16.23 4.17 -13.70
CA ARG A 220 15.52 5.44 -13.47
C ARG A 220 15.31 6.18 -14.79
N GLU A 221 16.38 6.52 -15.49
CA GLU A 221 16.37 7.14 -16.82
C GLU A 221 15.47 6.40 -17.82
N ARG A 222 15.42 5.06 -17.79
CA ARG A 222 14.76 4.26 -18.84
C ARG A 222 13.36 3.75 -18.52
N MET A 223 12.92 3.77 -17.25
CA MET A 223 11.54 3.41 -16.87
C MET A 223 10.72 4.60 -16.36
N PHE A 224 11.36 5.66 -15.86
CA PHE A 224 10.70 6.76 -15.15
C PHE A 224 10.53 8.01 -16.04
N ARG A 225 11.29 8.10 -17.14
CA ARG A 225 11.31 9.25 -18.06
C ARG A 225 10.20 9.33 -19.12
N PRO A 226 9.42 8.29 -19.48
CA PRO A 226 8.27 8.51 -20.36
C PRO A 226 7.17 9.26 -19.60
N SER A 227 6.63 10.31 -20.23
CA SER A 227 5.44 11.02 -19.73
C SER A 227 4.16 10.22 -20.04
N LEU A 228 3.04 10.58 -19.40
CA LEU A 228 1.74 9.93 -19.65
C LEU A 228 1.32 9.96 -21.13
N SER A 229 1.78 10.94 -21.90
CA SER A 229 1.64 11.01 -23.36
C SER A 229 2.13 9.77 -24.12
N THR A 230 3.06 8.96 -23.59
CA THR A 230 3.49 7.70 -24.24
C THR A 230 2.58 6.51 -23.91
N ILE A 231 1.64 6.67 -22.98
CA ILE A 231 0.65 5.65 -22.58
C ILE A 231 -0.72 5.97 -23.20
N ILE A 232 -1.08 7.25 -23.21
CA ILE A 232 -2.35 7.76 -23.74
C ILE A 232 -2.37 7.49 -25.25
N SER A 233 -3.15 6.49 -25.64
CA SER A 233 -3.42 6.18 -27.05
C SER A 233 -4.17 7.33 -27.71
N GLU A 234 -4.01 7.54 -29.02
CA GLU A 234 -4.59 8.66 -29.79
C GLU A 234 -6.11 8.85 -29.60
N ASN A 235 -6.83 7.77 -29.27
CA ASN A 235 -8.23 7.80 -28.85
C ASN A 235 -8.38 7.16 -27.46
N PRO A 236 -8.23 7.93 -26.36
CA PRO A 236 -8.41 7.40 -25.01
C PRO A 236 -9.89 7.16 -24.72
N LYS A 237 -10.23 5.97 -24.20
CA LYS A 237 -11.61 5.63 -23.80
C LYS A 237 -11.99 6.28 -22.47
N THR A 238 -12.24 7.59 -22.47
CA THR A 238 -12.75 8.33 -21.31
C THR A 238 -14.26 8.16 -21.15
N VAL A 239 -14.70 7.89 -19.92
CA VAL A 239 -16.11 8.11 -19.55
C VAL A 239 -16.22 9.49 -18.92
N THR A 240 -17.04 10.33 -19.53
CA THR A 240 -17.40 11.64 -18.99
C THR A 240 -18.89 11.64 -18.64
N VAL A 241 -19.20 12.16 -17.46
CA VAL A 241 -20.57 12.31 -16.93
C VAL A 241 -20.79 13.73 -16.43
N GLU A 242 -22.03 14.19 -16.46
CA GLU A 242 -22.40 15.48 -15.86
C GLU A 242 -22.71 15.30 -14.36
N PRO A 243 -22.60 16.35 -13.52
CA PRO A 243 -22.94 16.25 -12.09
C PRO A 243 -24.38 15.78 -11.83
N SER A 244 -25.28 16.14 -12.75
CA SER A 244 -26.70 15.81 -12.82
C SER A 244 -27.04 14.46 -13.45
N ASP A 245 -26.05 13.72 -13.98
CA ASP A 245 -26.27 12.31 -14.35
C ASP A 245 -26.64 11.50 -13.10
N ASN A 246 -27.38 10.40 -13.26
CA ASN A 246 -27.58 9.41 -12.21
C ASN A 246 -26.47 8.34 -12.24
N VAL A 247 -26.29 7.63 -11.12
CA VAL A 247 -25.23 6.62 -10.99
C VAL A 247 -25.44 5.38 -11.87
N LEU A 248 -26.69 5.03 -12.20
CA LEU A 248 -26.97 3.92 -13.12
C LEU A 248 -26.44 4.21 -14.53
N ASP A 249 -26.69 5.40 -15.07
CA ASP A 249 -26.26 5.76 -16.42
C ASP A 249 -24.73 5.99 -16.47
N ALA A 250 -24.12 6.49 -15.39
CA ALA A 250 -22.67 6.46 -15.23
C ALA A 250 -22.13 5.01 -15.28
N ALA A 251 -22.75 4.07 -14.57
CA ALA A 251 -22.35 2.66 -14.57
C ALA A 251 -22.51 2.00 -15.95
N LYS A 252 -23.54 2.36 -16.74
CA LYS A 252 -23.73 1.90 -18.12
C LYS A 252 -22.61 2.41 -19.04
N LYS A 253 -22.30 3.71 -19.00
CA LYS A 253 -21.14 4.29 -19.73
C LYS A 253 -19.81 3.61 -19.34
N MET A 254 -19.64 3.23 -18.07
CA MET A 254 -18.47 2.47 -17.58
C MET A 254 -18.42 1.03 -18.13
N LEU A 255 -19.56 0.34 -18.24
CA LEU A 255 -19.66 -0.98 -18.85
C LEU A 255 -19.31 -0.95 -20.35
N GLU A 256 -19.90 -0.01 -21.12
CA GLU A 256 -19.69 0.15 -22.56
C GLU A 256 -18.21 0.38 -22.92
N THR A 257 -17.54 1.21 -22.14
CA THR A 257 -16.11 1.51 -22.29
C THR A 257 -15.18 0.47 -21.65
N GLN A 258 -15.73 -0.46 -20.86
CA GLN A 258 -15.03 -1.42 -20.01
C GLN A 258 -14.12 -0.79 -18.93
N THR A 259 -14.40 0.46 -18.53
CA THR A 259 -13.63 1.21 -17.52
C THR A 259 -14.06 0.90 -16.08
N SER A 260 -13.46 1.56 -15.10
CA SER A 260 -13.85 1.48 -13.67
C SER A 260 -13.93 2.86 -12.99
N SER A 261 -13.91 3.93 -13.79
CA SER A 261 -13.93 5.32 -13.36
C SER A 261 -14.57 6.21 -14.43
N ALA A 262 -15.46 7.10 -14.01
CA ALA A 262 -16.04 8.17 -14.81
C ALA A 262 -15.57 9.52 -14.26
N VAL A 263 -15.13 10.44 -15.12
CA VAL A 263 -14.83 11.82 -14.71
C VAL A 263 -16.11 12.63 -14.79
N VAL A 264 -16.42 13.30 -13.69
CA VAL A 264 -17.56 14.22 -13.61
C VAL A 264 -17.05 15.58 -14.07
N ALA A 265 -17.54 16.06 -15.21
CA ALA A 265 -17.05 17.26 -15.85
C ALA A 265 -18.15 18.28 -16.11
N VAL A 266 -17.78 19.56 -16.11
CA VAL A 266 -18.65 20.67 -16.50
C VAL A 266 -17.89 21.53 -17.50
N HIS A 267 -18.48 21.79 -18.66
CA HIS A 267 -17.77 22.38 -19.82
C HIS A 267 -16.44 21.64 -20.15
N ARG A 268 -16.46 20.30 -20.05
CA ARG A 268 -15.31 19.38 -20.18
C ARG A 268 -14.15 19.57 -19.18
N LYS A 269 -14.23 20.46 -18.19
CA LYS A 269 -13.23 20.58 -17.12
C LYS A 269 -13.57 19.65 -15.95
N PRO A 270 -12.61 18.98 -15.30
CA PRO A 270 -12.87 18.03 -14.23
C PRO A 270 -13.42 18.72 -12.99
N ARG A 271 -14.53 18.21 -12.46
CA ARG A 271 -15.19 18.69 -11.23
C ARG A 271 -15.27 17.61 -10.15
N GLY A 272 -15.26 16.34 -10.56
CA GLY A 272 -15.25 15.17 -9.69
C GLY A 272 -14.76 13.93 -10.42
N ILE A 273 -14.60 12.83 -9.69
CA ILE A 273 -14.44 11.48 -10.25
C ILE A 273 -15.36 10.51 -9.50
N LEU A 274 -16.01 9.60 -10.24
CA LEU A 274 -16.82 8.52 -9.69
C LEU A 274 -16.20 7.18 -10.08
N THR A 275 -15.76 6.39 -9.10
CA THR A 275 -15.19 5.05 -9.34
C THR A 275 -16.18 3.94 -9.01
N SER A 276 -15.94 2.73 -9.52
CA SER A 276 -16.73 1.54 -9.14
C SER A 276 -16.71 1.27 -7.63
N LYS A 277 -15.61 1.61 -6.96
CA LYS A 277 -15.46 1.63 -5.50
C LYS A 277 -16.43 2.59 -4.83
N ASP A 278 -16.60 3.80 -5.37
CA ASP A 278 -17.51 4.80 -4.81
C ASP A 278 -18.98 4.38 -4.93
N ILE A 279 -19.34 3.73 -6.05
CA ILE A 279 -20.67 3.13 -6.23
C ILE A 279 -20.95 2.07 -5.16
N LEU A 280 -20.01 1.15 -4.92
CA LEU A 280 -20.13 0.14 -3.86
C LEU A 280 -20.23 0.79 -2.46
N MET A 281 -19.29 1.68 -2.13
CA MET A 281 -19.10 2.22 -0.78
C MET A 281 -20.13 3.29 -0.37
N ARG A 282 -20.58 4.12 -1.31
CA ARG A 282 -21.38 5.34 -1.06
C ARG A 282 -22.82 5.25 -1.56
N VAL A 283 -23.13 4.29 -2.45
CA VAL A 283 -24.50 4.03 -2.93
C VAL A 283 -25.03 2.73 -2.33
N ILE A 284 -24.45 1.59 -2.70
CA ILE A 284 -25.00 0.27 -2.36
C ILE A 284 -24.88 -0.05 -0.87
N ALA A 285 -23.72 0.24 -0.26
CA ALA A 285 -23.52 0.06 1.18
C ALA A 285 -24.20 1.15 2.06
N GLN A 286 -24.95 2.07 1.45
CA GLN A 286 -25.73 3.13 2.11
C GLN A 286 -27.24 3.05 1.79
N ASP A 287 -27.70 1.93 1.22
CA ASP A 287 -29.12 1.70 0.85
C ASP A 287 -29.71 2.72 -0.15
N LEU A 288 -28.85 3.42 -0.92
CA LEU A 288 -29.28 4.40 -1.91
C LEU A 288 -29.57 3.75 -3.27
N SER A 289 -30.65 4.17 -3.93
CA SER A 289 -31.02 3.68 -5.27
C SER A 289 -30.13 4.31 -6.36
N PRO A 290 -29.39 3.51 -7.16
CA PRO A 290 -28.57 4.02 -8.27
C PRO A 290 -29.37 4.79 -9.34
N LYS A 291 -30.68 4.56 -9.43
CA LYS A 291 -31.58 5.19 -10.41
C LYS A 291 -31.94 6.63 -10.08
N SER A 292 -31.85 7.03 -8.80
CA SER A 292 -32.29 8.35 -8.31
C SER A 292 -31.21 9.14 -7.59
N ILE A 293 -30.08 8.54 -7.23
CA ILE A 293 -28.93 9.26 -6.69
C ILE A 293 -28.11 9.90 -7.82
N LEU A 294 -27.93 11.22 -7.72
CA LEU A 294 -27.10 11.99 -8.66
C LEU A 294 -25.62 11.74 -8.41
N VAL A 295 -24.84 11.74 -9.49
CA VAL A 295 -23.38 11.57 -9.48
C VAL A 295 -22.71 12.58 -8.55
N GLU A 296 -23.14 13.85 -8.55
CA GLU A 296 -22.56 14.91 -7.71
C GLU A 296 -22.58 14.60 -6.20
N ARG A 297 -23.55 13.80 -5.74
CA ARG A 297 -23.74 13.50 -4.31
C ARG A 297 -22.83 12.40 -3.79
N VAL A 298 -22.20 11.64 -4.69
CA VAL A 298 -21.37 10.47 -4.35
C VAL A 298 -20.01 10.45 -5.05
N MET A 299 -19.76 11.31 -6.04
CA MET A 299 -18.42 11.52 -6.60
C MET A 299 -17.40 11.96 -5.54
N THR A 300 -16.11 11.75 -5.82
CA THR A 300 -15.02 12.42 -5.11
C THR A 300 -14.79 13.78 -5.80
N PRO A 301 -15.06 14.92 -5.13
CA PRO A 301 -14.98 16.24 -5.74
C PRO A 301 -13.52 16.71 -5.90
N ASN A 302 -13.25 17.56 -6.90
CA ASN A 302 -11.95 18.16 -7.19
C ASN A 302 -10.78 17.14 -7.18
N PRO A 303 -10.81 16.11 -8.03
CA PRO A 303 -9.74 15.11 -8.09
C PRO A 303 -8.41 15.77 -8.47
N GLU A 304 -7.31 15.25 -7.91
CA GLU A 304 -5.97 15.53 -8.42
C GLU A 304 -5.90 15.09 -9.89
N CYS A 305 -5.22 15.87 -10.72
CA CYS A 305 -5.14 15.67 -12.16
C CYS A 305 -3.68 15.81 -12.62
N ALA A 306 -3.23 14.94 -13.52
CA ALA A 306 -1.95 15.07 -14.20
C ALA A 306 -2.09 15.83 -15.54
N THR A 307 -0.97 16.23 -16.14
CA THR A 307 -0.92 16.68 -17.54
C THR A 307 -0.40 15.56 -18.45
N THR A 308 -0.53 15.73 -19.76
CA THR A 308 0.12 14.84 -20.76
C THR A 308 1.63 14.72 -20.56
N ASP A 309 2.23 15.77 -20.00
CA ASP A 309 3.68 15.96 -19.89
C ASP A 309 4.22 15.40 -18.56
N THR A 310 3.34 15.11 -17.58
CA THR A 310 3.67 14.49 -16.29
C THR A 310 4.39 13.15 -16.47
N PRO A 311 5.55 12.91 -15.81
CA PRO A 311 6.22 11.61 -15.79
C PRO A 311 5.35 10.48 -15.24
N ILE A 312 5.55 9.26 -15.77
CA ILE A 312 4.85 8.04 -15.30
C ILE A 312 5.00 7.83 -13.80
N VAL A 313 6.18 8.07 -13.24
CA VAL A 313 6.43 7.76 -11.83
C VAL A 313 5.90 8.86 -10.90
N ASP A 314 5.94 10.12 -11.30
CA ASP A 314 5.26 11.21 -10.59
C ASP A 314 3.75 10.89 -10.49
N ALA A 315 3.13 10.43 -11.58
CA ALA A 315 1.74 9.97 -11.57
C ALA A 315 1.49 8.76 -10.64
N LEU A 316 2.47 7.84 -10.50
CA LEU A 316 2.39 6.72 -9.55
C LEU A 316 2.58 7.17 -8.09
N HIS A 317 3.40 8.19 -7.82
CA HIS A 317 3.51 8.82 -6.49
C HIS A 317 2.22 9.56 -6.13
N THR A 318 1.67 10.36 -7.04
CA THR A 318 0.36 11.02 -6.89
C THR A 318 -0.74 10.00 -6.56
N MET A 319 -0.85 8.91 -7.31
CA MET A 319 -1.75 7.79 -6.98
C MET A 319 -1.43 7.16 -5.62
N HIS A 320 -0.16 6.93 -5.31
CA HIS A 320 0.24 6.34 -4.04
C HIS A 320 -0.20 7.21 -2.88
N ASP A 321 0.17 8.49 -2.85
CA ASP A 321 0.03 9.36 -1.69
C ASP A 321 -1.42 9.81 -1.47
N GLY A 322 -2.15 10.11 -2.55
CA GLY A 322 -3.60 10.33 -2.50
C GLY A 322 -4.42 9.06 -2.23
N LYS A 323 -3.78 7.87 -2.21
CA LYS A 323 -4.38 6.55 -1.97
C LYS A 323 -5.53 6.21 -2.94
N PHE A 324 -5.44 6.69 -4.19
CA PHE A 324 -6.38 6.42 -5.29
C PHE A 324 -5.68 5.71 -6.46
N LEU A 325 -6.45 4.98 -7.28
CA LEU A 325 -5.91 4.14 -8.36
C LEU A 325 -6.21 4.68 -9.77
N HIS A 326 -6.86 5.84 -9.87
CA HIS A 326 -7.32 6.48 -11.11
C HIS A 326 -6.94 7.95 -11.07
N LEU A 327 -6.33 8.44 -12.15
CA LEU A 327 -5.83 9.81 -12.28
C LEU A 327 -6.34 10.39 -13.61
N PRO A 328 -7.25 11.39 -13.57
CA PRO A 328 -7.59 12.17 -14.75
C PRO A 328 -6.35 12.88 -15.30
N VAL A 329 -6.25 12.94 -16.62
CA VAL A 329 -5.19 13.67 -17.33
C VAL A 329 -5.84 14.78 -18.12
N VAL A 330 -5.36 16.00 -17.92
CA VAL A 330 -5.84 17.21 -18.60
C VAL A 330 -4.83 17.75 -19.60
N ASP A 331 -5.32 18.53 -20.55
CA ASP A 331 -4.49 19.39 -21.40
C ASP A 331 -4.12 20.71 -20.70
N ARG A 332 -3.49 21.61 -21.46
CA ARG A 332 -3.04 22.93 -20.98
C ARG A 332 -4.18 23.92 -20.72
N ASP A 333 -5.37 23.67 -21.27
CA ASP A 333 -6.58 24.45 -21.02
C ASP A 333 -7.38 23.91 -19.82
N GLY A 334 -6.97 22.78 -19.23
CA GLY A 334 -7.64 22.11 -18.12
C GLY A 334 -8.86 21.29 -18.55
N ILE A 335 -8.92 20.87 -19.81
CA ILE A 335 -9.94 19.97 -20.36
C ILE A 335 -9.48 18.53 -20.17
N VAL A 336 -10.41 17.63 -19.83
CA VAL A 336 -10.10 16.20 -19.63
C VAL A 336 -9.78 15.53 -20.96
N VAL A 337 -8.56 14.99 -21.08
CA VAL A 337 -8.08 14.23 -22.24
C VAL A 337 -8.20 12.73 -21.99
N ALA A 338 -7.70 12.25 -20.85
CA ALA A 338 -7.64 10.83 -20.52
C ALA A 338 -7.99 10.56 -19.05
N VAL A 339 -8.19 9.28 -18.72
CA VAL A 339 -8.07 8.78 -17.35
C VAL A 339 -7.12 7.60 -17.40
N VAL A 340 -6.04 7.67 -16.63
CA VAL A 340 -5.11 6.54 -16.48
C VAL A 340 -5.37 5.86 -15.14
N ASP A 341 -5.26 4.54 -15.10
CA ASP A 341 -5.31 3.77 -13.85
C ASP A 341 -4.01 3.02 -13.60
N VAL A 342 -3.82 2.57 -12.36
CA VAL A 342 -2.58 1.90 -11.93
C VAL A 342 -2.25 0.65 -12.77
N LEU A 343 -3.25 -0.07 -13.32
CA LEU A 343 -3.00 -1.21 -14.20
C LEU A 343 -2.52 -0.78 -15.58
N HIS A 344 -3.15 0.23 -16.17
CA HIS A 344 -2.73 0.78 -17.47
C HIS A 344 -1.32 1.35 -17.38
N ILE A 345 -0.99 2.07 -16.30
CA ILE A 345 0.37 2.57 -16.06
C ILE A 345 1.36 1.41 -15.88
N THR A 346 1.05 0.43 -15.02
CA THR A 346 1.95 -0.73 -14.80
C THR A 346 2.20 -1.51 -16.09
N HIS A 347 1.14 -1.83 -16.85
CA HIS A 347 1.24 -2.56 -18.11
C HIS A 347 2.01 -1.76 -19.17
N ALA A 348 1.85 -0.45 -19.25
CA ALA A 348 2.58 0.38 -20.21
C ALA A 348 4.05 0.57 -19.83
N ALA A 349 4.38 0.71 -18.54
CA ALA A 349 5.76 0.69 -18.07
C ALA A 349 6.46 -0.64 -18.43
N VAL A 350 5.78 -1.78 -18.22
CA VAL A 350 6.25 -3.10 -18.67
C VAL A 350 6.44 -3.14 -20.20
N ALA A 351 5.49 -2.61 -20.97
CA ALA A 351 5.54 -2.62 -22.43
C ALA A 351 6.68 -1.76 -22.99
N THR A 352 6.88 -0.54 -22.50
CA THR A 352 7.95 0.38 -22.99
C THR A 352 9.35 -0.16 -22.70
N VAL A 353 9.54 -0.90 -21.60
CA VAL A 353 10.79 -1.62 -21.27
C VAL A 353 11.07 -2.77 -22.24
N GLY A 354 10.03 -3.38 -22.80
CA GLY A 354 10.14 -4.40 -23.85
C GLY A 354 10.34 -3.80 -25.25
N ASN A 355 9.55 -2.78 -25.62
CA ASN A 355 9.42 -2.33 -27.00
C ASN A 355 10.62 -1.48 -27.52
N THR A 356 11.61 -1.20 -26.68
CA THR A 356 12.87 -0.53 -27.07
C THR A 356 13.95 -1.47 -27.62
N ALA A 357 13.65 -2.75 -27.80
CA ALA A 357 14.42 -3.67 -28.63
C ALA A 357 13.47 -4.66 -29.32
N GLY A 358 13.46 -4.67 -30.65
CA GLY A 358 12.63 -5.60 -31.42
C GLY A 358 13.19 -7.02 -31.43
N VAL A 359 12.90 -7.82 -30.39
CA VAL A 359 12.93 -9.30 -30.37
C VAL A 359 12.33 -9.81 -29.04
N ASN A 360 11.57 -10.91 -29.11
CA ASN A 360 11.03 -11.77 -28.04
C ASN A 360 10.59 -11.18 -26.68
N SER A 361 9.32 -11.46 -26.33
CA SER A 361 8.70 -11.25 -25.01
C SER A 361 9.58 -11.66 -23.82
N GLU A 362 10.34 -12.74 -23.93
CA GLU A 362 11.25 -13.24 -22.90
C GLU A 362 12.20 -12.16 -22.36
N VAL A 363 12.79 -11.30 -23.20
CA VAL A 363 13.74 -10.27 -22.75
C VAL A 363 13.05 -9.17 -21.93
N ALA A 364 11.80 -8.83 -22.28
CA ALA A 364 10.99 -7.92 -21.47
C ALA A 364 10.64 -8.55 -20.12
N ASN A 365 10.30 -9.84 -20.11
CA ASN A 365 10.08 -10.60 -18.87
C ASN A 365 11.36 -10.66 -18.02
N THR A 366 12.54 -10.90 -18.58
CA THR A 366 13.82 -10.90 -17.84
C THR A 366 14.16 -9.51 -17.27
N ARG A 367 13.82 -8.42 -17.96
CA ARG A 367 14.01 -7.05 -17.43
C ARG A 367 13.02 -6.72 -16.31
N MET A 368 11.76 -7.12 -16.46
CA MET A 368 10.74 -6.92 -15.44
C MET A 368 10.99 -7.81 -14.21
N GLN A 369 11.45 -9.04 -14.43
CA GLN A 369 12.01 -9.92 -13.41
C GLN A 369 13.15 -9.21 -12.68
N LYS A 370 14.17 -8.70 -13.38
CA LYS A 370 15.26 -7.93 -12.74
C LYS A 370 14.79 -6.68 -11.98
N PHE A 371 13.76 -5.97 -12.44
CA PHE A 371 13.18 -4.85 -11.69
C PHE A 371 12.55 -5.33 -10.37
N TRP A 372 11.71 -6.37 -10.42
CA TRP A 372 11.09 -6.93 -9.23
C TRP A 372 12.13 -7.56 -8.31
N ASP A 373 13.04 -8.37 -8.84
CA ASP A 373 14.14 -9.00 -8.11
C ASP A 373 14.98 -7.91 -7.44
N SER A 374 15.51 -6.90 -8.13
CA SER A 374 16.25 -5.81 -7.45
C SER A 374 15.39 -5.02 -6.43
N ALA A 375 14.08 -4.90 -6.62
CA ALA A 375 13.17 -4.31 -5.63
C ALA A 375 12.75 -5.28 -4.49
N MET A 376 13.17 -6.54 -4.52
CA MET A 376 12.77 -7.62 -3.61
C MET A 376 13.98 -8.34 -2.96
N GLU A 377 15.16 -8.27 -3.57
CA GLU A 377 16.50 -8.58 -3.08
C GLU A 377 16.99 -7.51 -2.10
N LEU A 378 16.54 -6.25 -2.28
CA LEU A 378 16.63 -5.22 -1.25
C LEU A 378 15.96 -5.73 0.03
N SER A 379 16.80 -6.15 0.97
CA SER A 379 16.39 -6.78 2.22
C SER A 379 15.36 -5.92 2.97
N PRO A 380 14.41 -6.53 3.70
CA PRO A 380 14.01 -5.89 4.95
C PRO A 380 15.28 -5.75 5.80
N ASP A 381 15.48 -4.62 6.47
CA ASP A 381 16.54 -4.50 7.46
C ASP A 381 16.16 -5.43 8.65
N GLU A 382 16.77 -6.62 8.76
CA GLU A 382 16.35 -7.70 9.68
C GLU A 382 16.71 -7.43 11.17
N GLU A 383 16.89 -6.17 11.54
CA GLU A 383 17.33 -5.73 12.87
C GLU A 383 16.18 -5.60 13.90
N GLU A 384 14.91 -5.62 13.49
CA GLU A 384 13.76 -5.59 14.42
C GLU A 384 13.27 -6.98 14.91
N GLU A 385 13.55 -8.09 14.21
CA GLU A 385 13.02 -9.43 14.59
C GLU A 385 14.03 -10.35 15.32
N THR A 386 15.19 -9.84 15.76
CA THR A 386 16.26 -10.65 16.38
C THR A 386 16.47 -10.41 17.90
N ARG A 387 15.39 -10.26 18.68
CA ARG A 387 15.45 -10.39 20.15
C ARG A 387 14.57 -11.54 20.67
N SER A 388 15.26 -12.63 21.02
CA SER A 388 14.75 -13.98 21.25
C SER A 388 13.60 -14.10 22.26
N ILE A 389 12.75 -15.11 22.00
CA ILE A 389 11.90 -15.77 23.00
C ILE A 389 12.77 -16.19 24.21
N GLY A 390 12.28 -15.92 25.43
CA GLY A 390 12.93 -16.28 26.68
C GLY A 390 11.91 -16.39 27.81
N SER A 391 11.63 -17.63 28.23
CA SER A 391 10.64 -18.06 29.21
C SER A 391 10.34 -17.14 30.40
N LEU A 392 9.06 -17.01 30.75
CA LEU A 392 8.58 -17.48 32.06
C LEU A 392 7.08 -17.84 32.01
N LYS A 393 6.70 -18.86 32.80
CA LYS A 393 5.36 -19.47 32.83
C LYS A 393 4.84 -19.41 34.26
N LEU A 394 3.69 -18.74 34.47
CA LEU A 394 2.86 -18.87 35.67
C LEU A 394 1.40 -18.54 35.31
N ALA A 395 0.46 -18.95 36.16
CA ALA A 395 -0.99 -18.86 35.90
C ALA A 395 -1.73 -18.21 37.07
N SER A 396 -2.87 -17.57 36.79
CA SER A 396 -4.08 -17.68 37.62
C SER A 396 -5.32 -17.12 36.89
N GLU A 397 -6.48 -17.23 37.53
CA GLU A 397 -7.83 -16.97 37.03
C GLU A 397 -8.36 -15.57 37.44
N GLY A 398 -9.51 -15.11 36.92
CA GLY A 398 -10.27 -14.02 37.59
C GLY A 398 -11.16 -13.09 36.72
N ALA A 399 -12.47 -13.34 36.76
CA ALA A 399 -13.61 -12.39 36.71
C ALA A 399 -13.63 -11.11 35.82
N GLU A 400 -14.47 -11.19 34.77
CA GLU A 400 -15.53 -10.23 34.35
C GLU A 400 -15.42 -8.67 34.44
N LEU A 401 -15.57 -8.06 33.24
CA LEU A 401 -16.55 -7.00 32.88
C LEU A 401 -16.26 -5.48 33.08
N ARG A 402 -16.46 -4.74 31.96
CA ARG A 402 -16.68 -3.28 31.79
C ARG A 402 -15.57 -2.28 32.19
N ARG A 403 -14.78 -1.87 31.18
CA ARG A 403 -15.14 -0.68 30.34
C ARG A 403 -14.30 -0.62 29.07
N SER A 404 -14.89 -0.08 28.00
CA SER A 404 -14.27 0.07 26.68
C SER A 404 -13.51 1.39 26.55
N ILE A 405 -12.20 1.33 26.31
CA ILE A 405 -11.42 2.43 25.71
C ILE A 405 -10.54 1.82 24.60
N SER A 406 -10.60 2.41 23.41
CA SER A 406 -9.94 1.90 22.20
C SER A 406 -8.50 2.41 22.07
N TYR A 407 -7.58 1.53 21.65
CA TYR A 407 -6.22 1.91 21.23
C TYR A 407 -5.93 1.47 19.78
N PRO A 408 -6.01 2.38 18.80
CA PRO A 408 -5.04 2.42 17.69
C PRO A 408 -3.67 2.92 18.22
N SER A 409 -2.53 2.77 17.54
CA SER A 409 -2.23 2.20 16.21
C SER A 409 -0.74 1.77 16.14
N SER A 410 -0.34 1.21 15.00
CA SER A 410 1.04 1.13 14.51
C SER A 410 1.90 2.36 14.82
N SER A 411 3.18 2.12 15.10
CA SER A 411 4.25 3.12 15.18
C SER A 411 4.42 3.87 13.85
N LEU A 412 4.47 5.20 13.91
CA LEU A 412 4.92 6.07 12.82
C LEU A 412 6.39 6.45 13.07
N PRO A 413 7.30 6.31 12.09
CA PRO A 413 8.74 6.45 12.31
C PRO A 413 9.20 7.88 12.65
N ASN A 414 8.35 8.90 12.44
CA ASN A 414 8.68 10.30 12.72
C ASN A 414 8.09 10.82 14.04
N THR A 415 7.25 10.04 14.73
CA THR A 415 6.69 10.44 16.03
C THR A 415 7.50 9.86 17.18
N PHE A 416 7.76 10.65 18.21
CA PHE A 416 8.37 10.20 19.45
C PHE A 416 7.54 10.62 20.67
N ALA A 417 7.71 9.91 21.79
CA ALA A 417 7.00 10.18 23.02
C ALA A 417 7.80 11.16 23.90
N PHE A 418 7.12 12.17 24.44
CA PHE A 418 7.67 13.16 25.35
C PHE A 418 6.87 13.17 26.65
N LYS A 419 7.54 13.50 27.75
CA LYS A 419 6.95 13.68 29.08
C LYS A 419 7.33 15.06 29.61
N ILE A 420 6.36 15.87 30.00
CA ILE A 420 6.61 17.18 30.63
C ILE A 420 5.88 17.25 31.97
N GLN A 421 6.47 17.95 32.94
CA GLN A 421 5.86 18.17 34.25
C GLN A 421 5.26 19.58 34.32
N ASP A 422 4.01 19.71 34.76
CA ASP A 422 3.39 21.02 35.00
C ASP A 422 3.70 21.55 36.42
N ARG A 423 3.31 22.80 36.70
CA ARG A 423 3.60 23.46 37.98
C ARG A 423 2.83 22.84 39.16
N ALA A 424 1.76 22.09 38.88
CA ALA A 424 1.04 21.28 39.86
C ALA A 424 1.69 19.89 40.07
N GLY A 425 2.85 19.63 39.46
CA GLY A 425 3.62 18.40 39.59
C GLY A 425 3.12 17.23 38.74
N ARG A 426 2.09 17.42 37.90
CA ARG A 426 1.48 16.36 37.10
C ARG A 426 2.32 16.07 35.86
N MET A 427 2.53 14.79 35.56
CA MET A 427 3.29 14.36 34.37
C MET A 427 2.37 14.18 33.16
N HIS A 428 2.52 15.03 32.15
CA HIS A 428 1.84 14.95 30.87
C HIS A 428 2.68 14.16 29.87
N ARG A 429 2.19 13.01 29.39
CA ARG A 429 2.81 12.27 28.28
C ARG A 429 2.09 12.56 26.97
N PHE A 430 2.83 12.80 25.91
CA PHE A 430 2.29 13.03 24.58
C PHE A 430 3.23 12.50 23.50
N ASN A 431 2.71 12.30 22.29
CA ASN A 431 3.53 11.99 21.12
C ASN A 431 3.57 13.23 20.22
N CYS A 432 4.73 13.53 19.64
CA CYS A 432 4.92 14.65 18.71
C CYS A 432 5.75 14.18 17.50
N ASP A 433 5.52 14.77 16.32
CA ASP A 433 6.44 14.65 15.19
C ASP A 433 7.73 15.43 15.50
N ILE A 434 8.88 14.88 15.10
CA ILE A 434 10.22 15.45 15.34
C ILE A 434 10.71 16.32 14.17
N ARG A 435 9.94 16.40 13.08
CA ARG A 435 10.27 17.19 11.88
C ARG A 435 10.24 18.70 12.10
N SER A 436 9.62 19.19 13.19
CA SER A 436 9.38 20.60 13.47
C SER A 436 9.49 20.91 14.97
N MET A 437 10.35 21.86 15.33
CA MET A 437 10.43 22.37 16.72
C MET A 437 9.14 23.13 17.11
N THR A 438 8.51 23.80 16.15
CA THR A 438 7.24 24.52 16.35
C THR A 438 6.12 23.58 16.80
N ASP A 439 6.12 22.34 16.34
CA ASP A 439 5.08 21.35 16.66
C ASP A 439 5.26 20.83 18.10
N LEU A 440 6.51 20.63 18.53
CA LEU A 440 6.84 20.30 19.92
C LEU A 440 6.44 21.43 20.87
N ILE A 441 6.79 22.67 20.55
CA ILE A 441 6.42 23.86 21.34
C ILE A 441 4.89 24.02 21.36
N THR A 442 4.21 23.81 20.23
CA THR A 442 2.74 23.80 20.15
C THR A 442 2.11 22.73 21.05
N ALA A 443 2.67 21.52 21.05
CA ALA A 443 2.21 20.42 21.90
C ALA A 443 2.45 20.68 23.40
N ILE A 444 3.50 21.44 23.74
CA ILE A 444 3.77 21.93 25.10
C ILE A 444 2.76 23.02 25.50
N ILE A 445 2.54 24.04 24.66
CA ILE A 445 1.57 25.12 24.90
C ILE A 445 0.15 24.55 25.09
N GLN A 446 -0.24 23.53 24.33
CA GLN A 446 -1.55 22.85 24.48
C GLN A 446 -1.76 22.13 25.83
N ARG A 447 -0.71 21.96 26.65
CA ARG A 447 -0.74 21.14 27.89
C ARG A 447 -0.30 21.90 29.14
N VAL A 448 0.64 22.84 28.96
CA VAL A 448 1.30 23.60 30.03
C VAL A 448 1.25 25.12 29.73
N GLY A 449 0.53 25.55 28.68
CA GLY A 449 0.48 26.94 28.22
C GLY A 449 -0.09 27.97 29.19
N ASP A 450 -0.84 27.53 30.21
CA ASP A 450 -1.32 28.39 31.31
C ASP A 450 -0.26 28.62 32.39
N ASP A 451 0.75 27.74 32.48
CA ASP A 451 1.91 27.87 33.39
C ASP A 451 3.08 28.66 32.75
N ILE A 452 3.02 28.97 31.45
CA ILE A 452 4.10 29.62 30.68
C ILE A 452 3.89 31.14 30.61
N ASP A 453 4.82 31.91 31.19
CA ASP A 453 4.78 33.38 31.09
C ASP A 453 5.13 33.86 29.68
N ARG A 454 4.16 34.48 29.01
CA ARG A 454 4.30 35.08 27.68
C ARG A 454 5.29 36.26 27.63
N LYS A 455 5.74 36.77 28.78
CA LYS A 455 6.78 37.81 28.91
C LYS A 455 8.18 37.26 29.22
N ASN A 456 8.29 36.00 29.63
CA ASN A 456 9.55 35.32 29.95
C ASN A 456 9.51 33.87 29.46
N LEU A 457 9.75 33.70 28.15
CA LEU A 457 9.71 32.40 27.48
C LEU A 457 10.78 31.45 28.05
N PRO A 458 10.43 30.20 28.40
CA PRO A 458 11.39 29.26 28.95
C PRO A 458 12.30 28.66 27.87
N GLN A 459 13.50 28.28 28.28
CA GLN A 459 14.30 27.30 27.54
C GLN A 459 13.72 25.91 27.76
N ILE A 460 13.76 25.07 26.73
CA ILE A 460 13.40 23.66 26.81
C ILE A 460 14.68 22.86 27.00
N LEU A 461 14.68 21.95 27.97
CA LEU A 461 15.80 21.04 28.24
C LEU A 461 15.27 19.60 28.28
N TYR A 462 16.12 18.62 27.98
CA TYR A 462 15.85 17.20 28.22
C TYR A 462 16.76 16.61 29.31
N GLU A 463 16.30 15.55 29.97
CA GLU A 463 17.10 14.72 30.89
C GLU A 463 17.81 13.62 30.08
N ASP A 464 19.15 13.54 30.18
CA ASP A 464 19.99 12.61 29.41
C ASP A 464 20.33 11.28 30.16
N GLU A 465 21.30 10.49 29.68
CA GLU A 465 21.70 9.21 30.30
C GLU A 465 22.39 9.37 31.66
N ASP A 466 23.10 10.48 31.88
CA ASP A 466 23.76 10.80 33.15
C ASP A 466 22.86 11.62 34.09
N HIS A 467 21.58 11.79 33.71
CA HIS A 467 20.57 12.67 34.32
C HIS A 467 20.88 14.18 34.24
N ASP A 468 21.78 14.58 33.34
CA ASP A 468 22.08 15.99 33.09
C ASP A 468 20.99 16.65 32.23
N LYS A 469 20.93 17.99 32.29
CA LYS A 469 19.89 18.78 31.63
C LYS A 469 20.43 19.51 30.41
N VAL A 470 20.24 18.90 29.24
CA VAL A 470 20.76 19.40 27.96
C VAL A 470 19.70 20.26 27.25
N VAL A 471 20.11 21.42 26.71
CA VAL A 471 19.21 22.39 26.09
C VAL A 471 18.79 21.95 24.68
N LEU A 472 17.49 22.12 24.36
CA LEU A 472 16.93 21.98 23.02
C LEU A 472 16.61 23.36 22.44
N ALA A 473 17.51 23.92 21.64
CA ALA A 473 17.34 25.24 21.02
C ALA A 473 16.90 25.14 19.55
N THR A 474 17.37 24.11 18.83
CA THR A 474 17.24 23.96 17.38
C THR A 474 16.60 22.63 16.99
N LYS A 475 16.18 22.51 15.72
CA LYS A 475 15.65 21.27 15.15
C LYS A 475 16.70 20.14 15.17
N SER A 476 17.97 20.45 14.93
CA SER A 476 19.07 19.48 14.97
C SER A 476 19.19 18.83 16.35
N ASP A 477 19.10 19.62 17.42
CA ASP A 477 19.19 19.14 18.81
C ASP A 477 18.02 18.19 19.13
N LEU A 478 16.81 18.52 18.67
CA LEU A 478 15.63 17.68 18.84
C LEU A 478 15.75 16.34 18.09
N THR A 479 16.24 16.35 16.86
CA THR A 479 16.49 15.11 16.10
C THR A 479 17.57 14.27 16.80
N ALA A 480 18.72 14.88 17.16
CA ALA A 480 19.82 14.19 17.83
C ALA A 480 19.42 13.58 19.17
N ALA A 481 18.70 14.33 20.03
CA ALA A 481 18.23 13.83 21.32
C ALA A 481 17.22 12.66 21.17
N VAL A 482 16.36 12.70 20.15
CA VAL A 482 15.41 11.62 19.87
C VAL A 482 16.10 10.38 19.30
N ASP A 483 17.04 10.54 18.39
CA ASP A 483 17.75 9.40 17.78
C ASP A 483 18.75 8.77 18.77
N HIS A 484 19.34 9.55 19.67
CA HIS A 484 20.02 9.04 20.87
C HIS A 484 19.06 8.24 21.76
N ALA A 485 17.92 8.82 22.14
CA ALA A 485 16.90 8.15 22.96
C ALA A 485 16.37 6.85 22.33
N ARG A 486 16.28 6.78 20.99
CA ARG A 486 15.91 5.56 20.25
C ARG A 486 17.02 4.50 20.35
N SER A 487 18.27 4.89 20.15
CA SER A 487 19.44 4.01 20.24
C SER A 487 19.60 3.44 21.66
N ALA A 488 19.32 4.26 22.67
CA ALA A 488 19.26 3.90 24.08
C ALA A 488 18.00 3.07 24.48
N GLY A 489 17.07 2.82 23.55
CA GLY A 489 15.85 2.04 23.80
C GLY A 489 14.80 2.75 24.67
N TRP A 490 14.86 4.07 24.82
CA TRP A 490 13.99 4.84 25.69
C TRP A 490 12.55 4.93 25.16
N LYS A 491 11.59 4.76 26.07
CA LYS A 491 10.15 4.83 25.77
C LYS A 491 9.60 6.27 25.78
N GLY A 492 10.48 7.27 25.71
CA GLY A 492 10.16 8.69 25.58
C GLY A 492 11.00 9.60 26.48
N LEU A 493 11.42 10.74 25.92
CA LEU A 493 12.23 11.78 26.56
C LEU A 493 11.44 12.50 27.67
N ARG A 494 12.13 12.94 28.72
CA ARG A 494 11.58 13.86 29.72
C ARG A 494 12.06 15.28 29.41
N LEU A 495 11.14 16.22 29.44
CA LEU A 495 11.37 17.63 29.16
C LEU A 495 11.18 18.48 30.42
N HIS A 496 12.05 19.48 30.56
CA HIS A 496 12.02 20.50 31.59
C HIS A 496 11.94 21.89 30.93
N LEU A 497 11.27 22.81 31.61
CA LEU A 497 11.22 24.23 31.25
C LEU A 497 12.02 25.01 32.28
N ASP A 498 13.05 25.75 31.85
CA ASP A 498 13.79 26.68 32.71
C ASP A 498 13.49 28.14 32.32
N TYR A 499 13.25 28.95 33.34
CA TYR A 499 12.88 30.37 33.26
C TYR A 499 14.02 31.30 33.73
N SER A 500 15.20 30.76 34.05
CA SER A 500 16.36 31.49 34.59
C SER A 500 16.93 32.60 33.67
N GLY A 501 16.50 32.66 32.41
CA GLY A 501 17.08 33.46 31.32
C GLY A 501 16.95 34.99 31.39
N LYS A 502 17.19 35.65 32.52
CA LYS A 502 17.50 37.11 32.60
C LYS A 502 18.04 37.58 33.98
N CYS A 503 19.36 37.50 34.20
CA CYS A 503 20.16 38.69 34.56
C CYS A 503 21.67 38.41 34.55
N GLY A 504 22.49 39.29 33.95
CA GLY A 504 23.95 39.14 34.00
C GLY A 504 24.74 40.10 33.10
N ARG A 505 24.87 41.38 33.47
CA ARG A 505 25.81 42.30 32.81
C ARG A 505 27.26 41.88 33.10
N ARG A 506 27.87 41.08 32.22
CA ARG A 506 29.34 40.99 32.10
C ARG A 506 29.77 41.27 30.66
N LYS A 507 30.83 42.07 30.54
CA LYS A 507 31.30 42.69 29.29
C LYS A 507 32.36 41.80 28.65
N GLY A 508 32.01 41.01 27.63
CA GLY A 508 32.98 40.18 26.93
C GLY A 508 32.42 39.36 25.76
N SER A 509 32.97 39.61 24.56
CA SER A 509 32.80 38.89 23.29
C SER A 509 31.39 38.76 22.69
N SER A 510 31.34 38.60 21.36
CA SER A 510 30.11 38.63 20.56
C SER A 510 29.96 37.39 19.69
N SER A 511 29.06 36.49 20.08
CA SER A 511 28.64 35.32 19.28
C SER A 511 27.21 34.88 19.60
N ASN A 512 26.90 34.61 20.87
CA ASN A 512 25.70 33.86 21.31
C ASN A 512 24.37 34.65 21.27
N ASN A 513 24.26 35.71 20.48
CA ASN A 513 23.09 36.59 20.43
C ASN A 513 22.11 36.25 19.28
N LEU A 514 22.46 35.30 18.41
CA LEU A 514 21.64 34.86 17.28
C LEU A 514 20.64 33.77 17.68
N ASP A 515 21.07 32.78 18.46
CA ASP A 515 20.24 31.61 18.81
C ASP A 515 19.02 32.00 19.63
N TYR A 516 19.19 32.92 20.59
CA TYR A 516 18.10 33.46 21.42
C TYR A 516 17.01 34.13 20.58
N ALA A 517 17.38 34.91 19.57
CA ALA A 517 16.43 35.54 18.65
C ALA A 517 15.70 34.49 17.78
N HIS A 518 16.38 33.40 17.42
CA HIS A 518 15.74 32.28 16.75
C HIS A 518 14.74 31.57 17.67
N THR A 519 15.06 31.34 18.95
CA THR A 519 14.15 30.71 19.92
C THR A 519 12.89 31.56 20.16
N GLU A 520 13.03 32.88 20.38
CA GLU A 520 11.88 33.80 20.52
C GLU A 520 10.97 33.77 19.26
N SER A 521 11.57 33.67 18.06
CA SER A 521 10.83 33.53 16.79
C SER A 521 10.01 32.23 16.70
N VAL A 522 10.55 31.08 17.11
CA VAL A 522 9.80 29.80 17.08
C VAL A 522 8.65 29.81 18.09
N TRP A 523 8.83 30.38 19.29
CA TRP A 523 7.74 30.56 20.25
C TRP A 523 6.63 31.47 19.71
N ALA A 524 6.98 32.60 19.07
CA ALA A 524 6.00 33.48 18.43
C ALA A 524 5.22 32.77 17.31
N SER A 525 5.90 31.96 16.50
CA SER A 525 5.29 31.10 15.49
C SER A 525 4.28 30.12 16.11
N ALA A 526 4.69 29.37 17.13
CA ALA A 526 3.82 28.41 17.84
C ALA A 526 2.60 29.07 18.49
N TYR A 527 2.76 30.23 19.15
CA TYR A 527 1.63 30.97 19.71
C TYR A 527 0.65 31.46 18.64
N SER A 528 1.15 31.89 17.46
CA SER A 528 0.26 32.29 16.36
C SER A 528 -0.49 31.11 15.74
N ALA A 529 0.14 29.93 15.64
CA ALA A 529 -0.52 28.69 15.21
C ALA A 529 -1.62 28.25 16.20
N VAL A 530 -1.36 28.30 17.51
CA VAL A 530 -2.37 27.99 18.55
C VAL A 530 -3.52 29.01 18.51
N ALA A 531 -3.23 30.30 18.37
CA ALA A 531 -4.24 31.34 18.29
C ALA A 531 -5.12 31.21 17.03
N ALA A 532 -4.54 30.89 15.87
CA ALA A 532 -5.26 30.64 14.64
C ALA A 532 -6.20 29.42 14.78
N GLY A 533 -5.71 28.32 15.38
CA GLY A 533 -6.54 27.14 15.66
C GLY A 533 -7.71 27.44 16.59
N ALA A 534 -7.48 28.18 17.67
CA ALA A 534 -8.52 28.59 18.61
C ALA A 534 -9.57 29.51 17.95
N ALA A 535 -9.14 30.47 17.13
CA ALA A 535 -10.04 31.36 16.38
C ALA A 535 -10.91 30.58 15.37
N LEU A 536 -10.36 29.55 14.72
CA LEU A 536 -11.09 28.69 13.78
C LEU A 536 -12.16 27.86 14.51
N VAL A 537 -11.84 27.28 15.68
CA VAL A 537 -12.81 26.57 16.53
C VAL A 537 -13.91 27.52 17.05
N ALA A 538 -13.54 28.72 17.49
CA ALA A 538 -14.51 29.73 17.93
C ALA A 538 -15.45 30.18 16.79
N GLY A 539 -14.90 30.42 15.59
CA GLY A 539 -15.68 30.77 14.39
C GLY A 539 -16.66 29.67 13.98
N LEU A 540 -16.23 28.40 13.99
CA LEU A 540 -17.11 27.25 13.77
C LEU A 540 -18.19 27.12 14.86
N GLY A 541 -17.86 27.41 16.11
CA GLY A 541 -18.82 27.47 17.22
C GLY A 541 -19.89 28.55 17.03
N VAL A 542 -19.51 29.75 16.62
CA VAL A 542 -20.44 30.86 16.30
C VAL A 542 -21.31 30.51 15.10
N ILE A 543 -20.75 29.91 14.03
CA ILE A 543 -21.52 29.45 12.86
C ILE A 543 -22.53 28.36 13.25
N ALA A 544 -22.15 27.43 14.14
CA ALA A 544 -23.04 26.40 14.66
C ALA A 544 -24.15 27.00 15.56
N PHE A 545 -23.84 28.01 16.38
CA PHE A 545 -24.81 28.72 17.21
C PHE A 545 -25.82 29.50 16.36
N LEU A 546 -25.35 30.26 15.36
CA LEU A 546 -26.21 31.00 14.42
C LEU A 546 -27.13 30.04 13.63
N ARG A 547 -26.62 28.89 13.17
CA ARG A 547 -27.44 27.85 12.55
C ARG A 547 -28.48 27.23 13.49
N ARG A 548 -28.26 27.25 14.80
CA ARG A 548 -29.21 26.76 15.82
C ARG A 548 -30.22 27.82 16.28
N SER A 549 -30.02 29.08 15.93
CA SER A 549 -30.94 30.19 16.19
C SER A 549 -31.80 30.57 14.97
N SER A 550 -31.74 29.78 13.90
CA SER A 550 -32.45 30.01 12.62
C SER A 550 -33.45 28.89 12.28
N ASN A 551 -33.72 28.01 13.25
CA ASN A 551 -34.76 26.97 13.28
C ASN A 551 -35.54 27.10 14.60
#